data_AF-A0A1G2DDF0-F1
#
_entry.id   AF-A0A1G2DDF0-F1
#
_cell.length_a   1.000
_cell.length_b   1.000
_cell.length_c   1.000
_cell.angle_alpha   90.00
_cell.angle_beta   90.00
_cell.angle_gamma   90.00
#
_symmetry.space_group_name_H-M   'P 1'
#
loop_
_entity.id
_entity.type
_entity.pdbx_description
1 polymer ?
#
loop_
_entity_poly.entity_id
_entity_poly.type
_entity_poly.pdbx_seq_one_letter_code
_entity_poly.pdbx_strand_id
1 'polypeptide(L)'
;MLTLNFYLSFSVLLVSFLSGGFFLWRWAHGKRHQTFLLYWGVGFLFLSLFKIPNILAHAGVPIVQTDFYSFFFVTLVAYLLSYCAFNRGLETFIKTPRRTTGIFCFSALLVAAIFYFALTFFKGPITSYPVWLGHIFFYIPAQLFMLHTVWLTSFPLKTTLAIPHEATALAALGILLLLVSSLFYIFLQAWPHPLQPQFWYFSVINSSALSLIQIISQIFLFFGLRGFAHASLKHTR
;
A
#
# COMPACT_ATOMS: atom_id res chain seq x y z
N MET A 1 11.93 15.20 23.35
CA MET A 1 12.83 15.02 22.17
C MET A 1 12.20 14.04 21.22
N LEU A 2 12.26 14.27 19.91
CA LEU A 2 11.74 13.35 18.89
C LEU A 2 12.68 12.15 18.74
N THR A 3 12.12 10.96 18.55
CA THR A 3 12.86 9.68 18.45
C THR A 3 13.23 9.36 17.00
N LEU A 4 14.20 8.47 16.76
CA LEU A 4 14.49 7.95 15.40
C LEU A 4 13.23 7.38 14.72
N ASN A 5 12.38 6.70 15.50
CA ASN A 5 11.14 6.09 15.02
C ASN A 5 10.11 7.12 14.54
N PHE A 6 10.09 8.31 15.16
CA PHE A 6 9.32 9.45 14.65
C PHE A 6 9.77 9.81 13.23
N TYR A 7 11.06 10.07 13.03
CA TYR A 7 11.60 10.51 11.74
C TYR A 7 11.40 9.45 10.65
N LEU A 8 11.61 8.17 10.95
CA LEU A 8 11.38 7.08 10.00
C LEU A 8 9.90 6.98 9.62
N SER A 9 8.98 7.03 10.58
CA SER A 9 7.54 6.92 10.30
C SER A 9 7.01 8.13 9.55
N PHE A 10 7.49 9.33 9.92
CA PHE A 10 7.20 10.55 9.19
C PHE A 10 7.73 10.49 7.76
N SER A 11 8.92 9.93 7.54
CA SER A 11 9.49 9.75 6.20
C SER A 11 8.67 8.80 5.34
N VAL A 12 8.15 7.70 5.90
CA VAL A 12 7.21 6.80 5.19
C VAL A 12 5.98 7.57 4.71
N LEU A 13 5.39 8.39 5.58
CA LEU A 13 4.22 9.21 5.25
C LEU A 13 4.58 10.25 4.18
N LEU A 14 5.70 10.95 4.36
CA LEU A 14 6.14 12.02 3.47
C LEU A 14 6.43 11.50 2.04
N VAL A 15 7.16 10.39 1.90
CA VAL A 15 7.47 9.79 0.60
C VAL A 15 6.18 9.41 -0.14
N SER A 16 5.22 8.82 0.56
CA SER A 16 3.89 8.52 0.00
C SER A 16 3.15 9.77 -0.44
N PHE A 17 3.06 10.78 0.43
CA PHE A 17 2.32 12.01 0.12
C PHE A 17 2.93 12.77 -1.06
N LEU A 18 4.26 12.92 -1.08
CA LEU A 18 4.97 13.59 -2.17
C LEU A 18 4.85 12.82 -3.48
N SER A 19 4.97 11.49 -3.44
CA SER A 19 4.78 10.62 -4.61
C SER A 19 3.35 10.73 -5.16
N GLY A 20 2.35 10.70 -4.27
CA GLY A 20 0.94 10.85 -4.62
C GLY A 20 0.65 12.21 -5.22
N GLY A 21 1.11 13.27 -4.55
CA GLY A 21 1.01 14.65 -5.01
C GLY A 21 1.65 14.86 -6.39
N PHE A 22 2.81 14.25 -6.64
CA PHE A 22 3.47 14.31 -7.95
C PHE A 22 2.61 13.71 -9.07
N PHE A 23 2.04 12.51 -8.87
CA PHE A 23 1.20 11.87 -9.89
C PHE A 23 -0.12 12.61 -10.10
N LEU A 24 -0.75 13.12 -9.04
CA LEU A 24 -1.96 13.94 -9.13
C LEU A 24 -1.70 15.27 -9.84
N TRP A 25 -0.59 15.95 -9.51
CA TRP A 25 -0.18 17.17 -10.19
C TRP A 25 0.02 16.94 -11.68
N ARG A 26 0.73 15.86 -12.04
CA ARG A 26 0.98 15.48 -13.43
C ARG A 26 -0.31 15.10 -14.17
N TRP A 27 -1.24 14.42 -13.50
CA TRP A 27 -2.57 14.14 -14.05
C TRP A 27 -3.36 15.41 -14.33
N ALA A 28 -3.38 16.35 -13.38
CA ALA A 28 -4.08 17.62 -13.49
C ALA A 28 -3.51 18.49 -14.63
N HIS A 29 -2.19 18.56 -14.75
CA HIS A 29 -1.50 19.36 -15.79
C HIS A 29 -1.47 18.65 -17.16
N GLY A 30 -1.54 17.32 -17.19
CA GLY A 30 -1.55 16.50 -18.42
C GLY A 30 -2.91 16.42 -19.13
N LYS A 31 -3.76 17.44 -19.01
CA LYS A 31 -5.14 17.48 -19.54
C LYS A 31 -6.04 16.31 -19.07
N ARG A 32 -5.69 15.64 -17.97
CA ARG A 32 -6.46 14.55 -17.33
C ARG A 32 -6.73 13.29 -18.16
N HIS A 33 -6.19 13.18 -19.37
CA HIS A 33 -6.38 12.00 -20.23
C HIS A 33 -5.72 10.72 -19.68
N GLN A 34 -4.63 10.88 -18.93
CA GLN A 34 -3.88 9.77 -18.34
C GLN A 34 -4.47 9.34 -17.00
N THR A 35 -5.64 8.71 -17.02
CA THR A 35 -6.38 8.28 -15.82
C THR A 35 -5.59 7.33 -14.91
N PHE A 36 -4.61 6.58 -15.43
CA PHE A 36 -3.72 5.76 -14.61
C PHE A 36 -2.91 6.58 -13.58
N LEU A 37 -2.53 7.83 -13.90
CA LEU A 37 -1.82 8.72 -12.98
C LEU A 37 -2.68 9.11 -11.77
N LEU A 38 -3.98 9.34 -11.98
CA LEU A 38 -4.93 9.60 -10.90
C LEU A 38 -4.94 8.43 -9.91
N TYR A 39 -5.08 7.21 -10.43
CA TYR A 39 -5.12 6.01 -9.61
C TYR A 39 -3.81 5.78 -8.84
N TRP A 40 -2.65 5.95 -9.48
CA TRP A 40 -1.37 5.85 -8.77
C TRP A 40 -1.20 6.95 -7.73
N GLY A 41 -1.64 8.18 -8.03
CA GLY A 41 -1.62 9.30 -7.09
C GLY A 41 -2.44 9.01 -5.83
N VAL A 42 -3.70 8.58 -6.03
CA VAL A 42 -4.60 8.16 -4.94
C VAL A 42 -4.02 6.96 -4.18
N GLY A 43 -3.44 5.99 -4.89
CA GLY A 43 -2.77 4.83 -4.31
C GLY A 43 -1.70 5.24 -3.31
N PHE A 44 -0.78 6.11 -3.73
CA PHE A 44 0.28 6.62 -2.85
C PHE A 44 -0.26 7.41 -1.65
N LEU A 45 -1.29 8.26 -1.82
CA LEU A 45 -1.85 9.02 -0.69
C LEU A 45 -2.41 8.11 0.40
N PHE A 46 -3.03 6.99 0.03
CA PHE A 46 -3.61 6.06 0.99
C PHE A 46 -2.62 5.02 1.53
N LEU A 47 -1.50 4.79 0.83
CA LEU A 47 -0.56 3.71 1.14
C LEU A 47 0.09 3.82 2.53
N SER A 48 0.17 4.98 3.18
CA SER A 48 0.89 5.09 4.46
C SER A 48 0.13 5.82 5.57
N LEU A 49 -1.19 5.98 5.41
CA LEU A 49 -2.01 6.63 6.45
C LEU A 49 -1.96 5.91 7.80
N PHE A 50 -1.71 4.59 7.81
CA PHE A 50 -1.53 3.81 9.03
C PHE A 50 -0.30 4.21 9.86
N LYS A 51 0.62 5.05 9.34
CA LYS A 51 1.76 5.58 10.10
C LYS A 51 1.42 6.82 10.93
N ILE A 52 0.28 7.48 10.68
CA ILE A 52 -0.14 8.68 11.42
C ILE A 52 -0.20 8.43 12.94
N PRO A 53 -0.79 7.34 13.46
CA PRO A 53 -0.82 7.08 14.90
C PRO A 53 0.58 6.95 15.49
N ASN A 54 1.52 6.36 14.74
CA ASN A 54 2.89 6.25 15.20
C ASN A 54 3.56 7.62 15.36
N ILE A 55 3.37 8.48 14.36
CA ILE A 55 3.93 9.83 14.35
C ILE A 55 3.38 10.62 15.54
N LEU A 56 2.06 10.55 15.77
CA LEU A 56 1.40 11.22 16.90
C LEU A 56 1.89 10.66 18.25
N ALA A 57 2.01 9.34 18.40
CA ALA A 57 2.49 8.70 19.62
C ALA A 57 3.92 9.16 19.98
N HIS A 58 4.85 9.16 19.01
CA HIS A 58 6.23 9.63 19.24
C HIS A 58 6.35 11.16 19.35
N ALA A 59 5.32 11.90 18.96
CA ALA A 59 5.22 13.35 19.21
C ALA A 59 4.72 13.68 20.63
N GLY A 60 4.42 12.67 21.45
CA GLY A 60 3.92 12.85 22.82
C GLY A 60 2.40 13.08 22.89
N VAL A 61 1.66 12.80 21.81
CA VAL A 61 0.19 12.84 21.84
C VAL A 61 -0.32 11.57 22.52
N PRO A 62 -1.09 11.67 23.61
CA PRO A 62 -1.68 10.50 24.25
C PRO A 62 -2.74 9.91 23.32
N ILE A 63 -2.55 8.66 22.91
CA ILE A 63 -3.52 7.91 22.12
C ILE A 63 -4.19 6.89 23.04
N VAL A 64 -5.49 7.06 23.27
CA VAL A 64 -6.27 6.12 24.08
C VAL A 64 -6.61 4.89 23.22
N GLN A 65 -6.69 3.72 23.86
CA GLN A 65 -6.89 2.42 23.20
C GLN A 65 -8.15 2.37 22.32
N THR A 66 -9.22 3.07 22.68
CA THR A 66 -10.46 3.17 21.90
C THR A 66 -10.30 3.96 20.60
N ASP A 67 -9.52 5.05 20.63
CA ASP A 67 -9.23 5.88 19.44
C ASP A 67 -8.35 5.10 18.45
N PHE A 68 -7.45 4.30 19.00
CA PHE A 68 -6.52 3.47 18.26
C PHE A 68 -7.24 2.45 17.38
N TYR A 69 -8.31 1.81 17.88
CA TYR A 69 -9.05 0.81 17.10
C TYR A 69 -9.84 1.41 15.94
N SER A 70 -10.50 2.55 16.14
CA SER A 70 -11.28 3.22 15.08
C SER A 70 -10.36 3.75 13.98
N PHE A 71 -9.23 4.35 14.39
CA PHE A 71 -8.20 4.81 13.46
C PHE A 71 -7.57 3.64 12.71
N PHE A 72 -7.37 2.51 13.39
CA PHE A 72 -6.82 1.30 12.79
C PHE A 72 -7.74 0.70 11.72
N PHE A 73 -9.04 0.61 11.99
CA PHE A 73 -10.02 0.18 10.99
C PHE A 73 -9.97 1.05 9.72
N VAL A 74 -10.01 2.38 9.89
CA VAL A 74 -9.98 3.34 8.77
C VAL A 74 -8.68 3.23 7.98
N THR A 75 -7.54 3.09 8.68
CA THR A 75 -6.23 3.03 8.01
C THR A 75 -5.97 1.70 7.30
N LEU A 76 -6.49 0.58 7.82
CA LEU A 76 -6.48 -0.70 7.12
C LEU A 76 -7.29 -0.66 5.82
N VAL A 77 -8.48 -0.06 5.85
CA VAL A 77 -9.31 0.13 4.66
C VAL A 77 -8.61 1.04 3.65
N ALA A 78 -8.00 2.14 4.12
CA ALA A 78 -7.19 3.02 3.26
C ALA A 78 -6.04 2.25 2.58
N TYR A 79 -5.32 1.41 3.33
CA TYR A 79 -4.23 0.61 2.78
C TYR A 79 -4.70 -0.35 1.67
N LEU A 80 -5.89 -0.95 1.82
CA LEU A 80 -6.47 -1.81 0.79
C LEU A 80 -6.97 -1.02 -0.42
N LEU A 81 -7.56 0.16 -0.21
CA LEU A 81 -7.93 1.09 -1.28
C LEU A 81 -6.71 1.52 -2.09
N SER A 82 -5.56 1.69 -1.43
CA SER A 82 -4.29 1.98 -2.10
C SER A 82 -3.93 0.87 -3.10
N TYR A 83 -3.99 -0.40 -2.71
CA TYR A 83 -3.72 -1.52 -3.62
C TYR A 83 -4.75 -1.63 -4.75
N CYS A 84 -6.02 -1.39 -4.46
CA CYS A 84 -7.05 -1.33 -5.51
C CYS A 84 -6.72 -0.23 -6.53
N ALA A 85 -6.32 0.95 -6.07
CA ALA A 85 -5.94 2.05 -6.93
C ALA A 85 -4.69 1.73 -7.77
N PHE A 86 -3.63 1.18 -7.17
CA PHE A 86 -2.44 0.79 -7.94
C PHE A 86 -2.74 -0.22 -9.04
N ASN A 87 -3.46 -1.28 -8.72
CA ASN A 87 -3.90 -2.28 -9.69
C ASN A 87 -4.74 -1.67 -10.79
N ARG A 88 -5.70 -0.82 -10.43
CA ARG A 88 -6.55 -0.13 -11.40
C ARG A 88 -5.75 0.75 -12.36
N GLY A 89 -4.74 1.45 -11.84
CA GLY A 89 -3.82 2.24 -12.64
C GLY A 89 -3.02 1.37 -13.62
N LEU A 90 -2.48 0.23 -13.16
CA LEU A 90 -1.73 -0.72 -13.99
C LEU A 90 -2.61 -1.36 -15.08
N GLU A 91 -3.81 -1.83 -14.75
CA GLU A 91 -4.76 -2.38 -15.73
C GLU A 91 -5.15 -1.35 -16.80
N THR A 92 -5.39 -0.11 -16.38
CA THR A 92 -5.75 0.98 -17.29
C THR A 92 -4.58 1.34 -18.21
N PHE A 93 -3.35 1.22 -17.72
CA PHE A 93 -2.13 1.42 -18.50
C PHE A 93 -1.94 0.34 -19.57
N ILE A 94 -2.10 -0.94 -19.22
CA ILE A 94 -1.87 -2.08 -20.13
C ILE A 94 -3.07 -2.32 -21.08
N LYS A 95 -4.23 -1.72 -20.80
CA LYS A 95 -5.51 -1.96 -21.52
C LYS A 95 -5.87 -3.46 -21.57
N THR A 96 -5.70 -4.17 -20.46
CA THR A 96 -5.98 -5.61 -20.39
C THR A 96 -7.49 -5.89 -20.60
N PRO A 97 -7.87 -6.93 -21.37
CA PRO A 97 -9.28 -7.32 -21.53
C PRO A 97 -9.87 -7.95 -20.25
N ARG A 98 -9.02 -8.41 -19.31
CA ARG A 98 -9.42 -8.97 -17.99
C ARG A 98 -9.82 -7.90 -16.95
N ARG A 99 -10.04 -6.66 -17.40
CA ARG A 99 -10.33 -5.48 -16.55
C ARG A 99 -11.57 -5.65 -15.66
N THR A 100 -12.57 -6.41 -16.08
CA THR A 100 -13.82 -6.59 -15.31
C THR A 100 -13.65 -7.62 -14.19
N THR A 101 -12.97 -8.74 -14.46
CA THR A 101 -12.70 -9.77 -13.45
C THR A 101 -11.80 -9.25 -12.33
N GLY A 102 -10.76 -8.46 -12.67
CA GLY A 102 -9.88 -7.82 -11.67
C GLY A 102 -10.64 -6.89 -10.73
N ILE A 103 -11.47 -5.99 -11.25
CA ILE A 103 -12.32 -5.09 -10.44
C ILE A 103 -13.22 -5.89 -9.49
N PHE A 104 -13.87 -6.95 -10.01
CA PHE A 104 -14.79 -7.76 -9.21
C PHE A 104 -14.05 -8.46 -8.06
N CYS A 105 -12.91 -9.09 -8.34
CA CYS A 105 -12.08 -9.73 -7.31
C CYS A 105 -11.63 -8.74 -6.25
N PHE A 106 -11.16 -7.54 -6.63
CA PHE A 106 -10.75 -6.52 -5.66
C PHE A 106 -11.91 -5.93 -4.87
N SER A 107 -13.07 -5.73 -5.50
CA SER A 107 -14.26 -5.23 -4.81
C SER A 107 -14.76 -6.25 -3.81
N ALA A 108 -14.78 -7.54 -4.17
CA ALA A 108 -15.10 -8.63 -3.26
C ALA A 108 -14.09 -8.72 -2.11
N LEU A 109 -12.79 -8.59 -2.40
CA LEU A 109 -11.72 -8.58 -1.40
C LEU A 109 -11.87 -7.38 -0.44
N LEU A 110 -12.20 -6.20 -0.95
CA LEU A 110 -12.43 -4.99 -0.17
C LEU A 110 -13.65 -5.13 0.74
N VAL A 111 -14.77 -5.62 0.20
CA VAL A 111 -15.98 -5.86 0.99
C VAL A 111 -15.72 -6.92 2.06
N ALA A 112 -15.04 -8.02 1.72
CA ALA A 112 -14.67 -9.06 2.67
C ALA A 112 -13.73 -8.54 3.77
N ALA A 113 -12.77 -7.68 3.42
CA ALA A 113 -11.88 -7.04 4.39
C ALA A 113 -12.64 -6.08 5.32
N ILE A 114 -13.50 -5.21 4.76
CA ILE A 114 -14.35 -4.31 5.55
C ILE A 114 -15.20 -5.11 6.52
N PHE A 115 -15.84 -6.19 6.05
CA PHE A 115 -16.66 -7.06 6.87
C PHE A 115 -15.83 -7.76 7.96
N TYR A 116 -14.68 -8.32 7.61
CA TYR A 116 -13.77 -8.97 8.55
C TYR A 116 -13.32 -8.01 9.67
N PHE A 117 -12.87 -6.82 9.30
CA PHE A 117 -12.40 -5.84 10.27
C PHE A 117 -13.56 -5.22 11.07
N ALA A 118 -14.73 -5.03 10.47
CA ALA A 118 -15.93 -4.60 11.19
C ALA A 118 -16.40 -5.66 12.21
N LEU A 119 -16.41 -6.94 11.86
CA LEU A 119 -16.71 -8.02 12.82
C LEU A 119 -15.69 -8.06 13.95
N THR A 120 -14.40 -7.97 13.62
CA THR A 120 -13.30 -7.95 14.60
C THR A 120 -13.41 -6.73 15.54
N PHE A 121 -13.95 -5.61 15.06
CA PHE A 121 -14.06 -4.37 15.83
C PHE A 121 -15.36 -4.27 16.65
N PHE A 122 -16.51 -4.61 16.06
CA PHE A 122 -17.83 -4.38 16.68
C PHE A 122 -18.37 -5.56 17.48
N LYS A 123 -17.85 -6.79 17.32
CA LYS A 123 -18.41 -8.01 17.97
C LYS A 123 -17.59 -8.61 19.12
N GLY A 124 -16.40 -8.10 19.44
CA GLY A 124 -15.66 -8.59 20.61
C GLY A 124 -14.18 -8.22 20.62
N PRO A 125 -13.46 -8.51 21.73
CA PRO A 125 -12.04 -8.20 21.83
C PRO A 125 -11.24 -8.90 20.73
N ILE A 126 -10.26 -8.17 20.18
CA ILE A 126 -9.30 -8.58 19.14
C ILE A 126 -8.58 -9.90 19.45
N THR A 127 -8.71 -10.41 20.68
CA THR A 127 -8.26 -11.73 21.10
C THR A 127 -8.89 -12.87 20.30
N SER A 128 -10.06 -12.69 19.67
CA SER A 128 -10.74 -13.77 18.94
C SER A 128 -10.36 -13.85 17.44
N TYR A 129 -9.93 -12.74 16.84
CA TYR A 129 -9.58 -12.66 15.41
C TYR A 129 -8.28 -11.90 15.20
N PRO A 130 -7.17 -12.62 14.95
CA PRO A 130 -5.87 -11.98 14.80
C PRO A 130 -5.82 -11.07 13.56
N VAL A 131 -5.33 -9.85 13.74
CA VAL A 131 -5.16 -8.87 12.65
C VAL A 131 -4.18 -9.36 11.58
N TRP A 132 -3.19 -10.19 11.95
CA TRP A 132 -2.27 -10.78 10.98
C TRP A 132 -2.97 -11.66 9.94
N LEU A 133 -4.15 -12.24 10.23
CA LEU A 133 -4.95 -12.93 9.21
C LEU A 133 -5.40 -11.97 8.10
N GLY A 134 -5.63 -10.70 8.42
CA GLY A 134 -5.94 -9.68 7.43
C GLY A 134 -4.81 -9.47 6.42
N HIS A 135 -3.55 -9.64 6.84
CA HIS A 135 -2.42 -9.62 5.92
C HIS A 135 -2.40 -10.82 4.98
N ILE A 136 -2.70 -12.01 5.50
CA ILE A 136 -2.71 -13.24 4.69
C ILE A 136 -3.86 -13.25 3.69
N PHE A 137 -5.07 -12.87 4.11
CA PHE A 137 -6.25 -13.01 3.26
C PHE A 137 -6.53 -11.79 2.38
N PHE A 138 -6.05 -10.60 2.73
CA PHE A 138 -6.36 -9.38 1.97
C PHE A 138 -5.11 -8.72 1.39
N TYR A 139 -4.09 -8.41 2.20
CA TYR A 139 -2.94 -7.64 1.71
C TYR A 139 -1.99 -8.41 0.80
N ILE A 140 -1.57 -9.62 1.20
CA ILE A 140 -0.68 -10.45 0.39
C ILE A 140 -1.31 -10.79 -0.97
N PRO A 141 -2.59 -11.24 -1.05
CA PRO A 141 -3.23 -11.48 -2.34
C PRO A 141 -3.29 -10.23 -3.22
N ALA A 142 -3.58 -9.05 -2.64
CA ALA A 142 -3.60 -7.80 -3.38
C ALA A 142 -2.22 -7.43 -3.94
N GLN A 143 -1.15 -7.62 -3.16
CA GLN A 143 0.23 -7.37 -3.57
C GLN A 143 0.71 -8.39 -4.61
N LEU A 144 0.36 -9.67 -4.47
CA LEU A 144 0.67 -10.71 -5.47
C LEU A 144 -0.03 -10.43 -6.79
N PHE A 145 -1.28 -9.96 -6.75
CA PHE A 145 -1.97 -9.55 -7.96
C PHE A 145 -1.30 -8.32 -8.61
N MET A 146 -0.86 -7.32 -7.83
CA MET A 146 -0.05 -6.21 -8.37
C MET A 146 1.21 -6.71 -9.06
N LEU A 147 1.93 -7.64 -8.42
CA LEU A 147 3.16 -8.21 -8.97
C LEU A 147 2.86 -8.95 -10.28
N HIS A 148 1.78 -9.71 -10.34
CA HIS A 148 1.32 -10.37 -11.56
C HIS A 148 0.94 -9.35 -12.65
N THR A 149 0.25 -8.25 -12.33
CA THR A 149 -0.07 -7.21 -13.31
C THR A 149 1.18 -6.50 -13.83
N VAL A 150 2.16 -6.23 -12.97
CA VAL A 150 3.48 -5.70 -13.35
C VAL A 150 4.25 -6.74 -14.20
N TRP A 151 4.18 -8.02 -13.88
CA TRP A 151 4.78 -9.05 -14.72
C TRP A 151 4.22 -9.07 -16.14
N LEU A 152 2.91 -8.87 -16.29
CA LEU A 152 2.27 -8.75 -17.61
C LEU A 152 2.76 -7.53 -18.40
N THR A 153 3.33 -6.49 -17.76
CA THR A 153 3.97 -5.39 -18.49
C THR A 153 5.29 -5.79 -19.14
N SER A 154 5.99 -6.81 -18.63
CA SER A 154 7.24 -7.31 -19.21
C SER A 154 7.05 -8.15 -20.46
N PHE A 155 5.89 -8.79 -20.62
CA PHE A 155 5.57 -9.68 -21.74
C PHE A 155 4.30 -9.19 -22.44
N PRO A 156 4.37 -8.07 -23.15
CA PRO A 156 3.19 -7.47 -23.74
C PRO A 156 2.59 -8.37 -24.83
N LEU A 157 1.48 -9.05 -24.51
CA LEU A 157 0.72 -9.87 -25.48
C LEU A 157 0.13 -9.04 -26.63
N LYS A 158 -0.05 -7.71 -26.45
CA LYS A 158 -0.67 -6.80 -27.45
C LYS A 158 -0.25 -5.31 -27.40
N THR A 159 0.63 -4.85 -26.51
CA THR A 159 0.92 -3.40 -26.40
C THR A 159 2.11 -2.97 -27.26
N THR A 160 1.89 -1.99 -28.13
CA THR A 160 2.91 -1.28 -28.92
C THR A 160 3.84 -0.37 -28.10
N LEU A 161 3.64 -0.31 -26.78
CA LEU A 161 4.43 0.49 -25.86
C LEU A 161 5.64 -0.31 -25.38
N ALA A 162 6.84 0.10 -25.78
CA ALA A 162 8.10 -0.42 -25.23
C ALA A 162 8.28 0.13 -23.80
N ILE A 163 7.94 -0.70 -22.81
CA ILE A 163 8.15 -0.36 -21.41
C ILE A 163 9.60 -0.68 -21.04
N PRO A 164 10.36 0.25 -20.45
CA PRO A 164 11.72 -0.04 -19.99
C PRO A 164 11.72 -1.19 -18.99
N HIS A 165 12.55 -2.21 -19.21
CA HIS A 165 12.72 -3.33 -18.27
C HIS A 165 13.07 -2.84 -16.86
N GLU A 166 13.88 -1.79 -16.77
CA GLU A 166 14.25 -1.13 -15.51
C GLU A 166 13.03 -0.62 -14.74
N ALA A 167 12.07 0.02 -15.43
CA ALA A 167 10.86 0.54 -14.79
C ALA A 167 10.01 -0.61 -14.20
N THR A 168 9.97 -1.73 -14.91
CA THR A 168 9.24 -2.92 -14.47
C THR A 168 9.93 -3.58 -13.28
N ALA A 169 11.26 -3.70 -13.32
CA ALA A 169 12.06 -4.24 -12.24
C ALA A 169 11.93 -3.40 -10.96
N LEU A 170 11.98 -2.06 -11.07
CA LEU A 170 11.81 -1.17 -9.91
C LEU A 170 10.40 -1.26 -9.32
N ALA A 171 9.36 -1.28 -10.15
CA ALA A 171 7.98 -1.46 -9.67
C ALA A 171 7.81 -2.82 -8.96
N ALA A 172 8.31 -3.91 -9.57
CA ALA A 172 8.26 -5.25 -9.00
C ALA A 172 9.02 -5.33 -7.67
N LEU A 173 10.23 -4.75 -7.59
CA LEU A 173 11.02 -4.70 -6.36
C LEU A 173 10.31 -3.91 -5.25
N GLY A 174 9.69 -2.79 -5.60
CA GLY A 174 8.84 -2.03 -4.67
C GLY A 174 7.73 -2.90 -4.07
N ILE A 175 7.02 -3.65 -4.92
CA ILE A 175 5.92 -4.55 -4.50
C ILE A 175 6.45 -5.72 -3.66
N LEU A 176 7.57 -6.33 -4.06
CA LEU A 176 8.21 -7.41 -3.29
C LEU A 176 8.61 -6.94 -1.89
N LEU A 177 9.10 -5.71 -1.74
CA LEU A 177 9.39 -5.16 -0.41
C LEU A 177 8.12 -4.87 0.41
N LEU A 178 6.97 -4.58 -0.22
CA LEU A 178 5.68 -4.52 0.50
C LEU A 178 5.24 -5.90 1.00
N LEU A 179 5.45 -6.95 0.19
CA LEU A 179 5.24 -8.34 0.60
C LEU A 179 6.13 -8.70 1.78
N VAL A 180 7.42 -8.40 1.70
CA VAL A 180 8.37 -8.60 2.82
C VAL A 180 7.92 -7.82 4.05
N SER A 181 7.49 -6.56 3.91
CA SER A 181 6.96 -5.78 5.03
C SER A 181 5.71 -6.43 5.65
N SER A 182 4.85 -7.04 4.84
CA SER A 182 3.63 -7.71 5.31
C SER A 182 3.93 -9.04 6.01
N LEU A 183 4.88 -9.81 5.47
CA LEU A 183 5.37 -11.04 6.09
C LEU A 183 6.09 -10.74 7.41
N PHE A 184 6.90 -9.68 7.45
CA PHE A 184 7.56 -9.23 8.67
C PHE A 184 6.55 -8.76 9.72
N TYR A 185 5.47 -8.08 9.31
CA TYR A 185 4.35 -7.71 10.17
C TYR A 185 3.66 -8.95 10.77
N ILE A 186 3.38 -9.97 9.95
CA ILE A 186 2.82 -11.25 10.42
C ILE A 186 3.78 -11.91 11.40
N PHE A 187 5.06 -12.02 11.05
CA PHE A 187 6.08 -12.66 11.89
C PHE A 187 6.14 -12.02 13.29
N LEU A 188 6.21 -10.69 13.36
CA LEU A 188 6.26 -9.96 14.63
C LEU A 188 4.99 -10.11 15.49
N GLN A 189 3.87 -10.56 14.92
CA GLN A 189 2.58 -10.71 15.62
C GLN A 189 2.23 -12.15 15.94
N ALA A 190 2.59 -13.07 15.06
CA ALA A 190 2.42 -14.50 15.24
C ALA A 190 3.47 -15.04 16.23
N TRP A 191 4.63 -14.40 16.33
CA TRP A 191 5.64 -14.78 17.31
C TRP A 191 5.18 -14.37 18.72
N PRO A 192 5.03 -15.32 19.66
CA PRO A 192 4.52 -15.03 20.99
C PRO A 192 5.55 -14.23 21.77
N HIS A 193 5.42 -12.90 21.78
CA HIS A 193 6.03 -12.13 22.85
C HIS A 193 5.18 -12.32 24.12
N PRO A 194 5.77 -12.82 25.23
CA PRO A 194 5.04 -13.07 26.47
C PRO A 194 4.53 -11.80 27.18
N LEU A 195 4.68 -10.62 26.57
CA LEU A 195 4.29 -9.34 27.13
C LEU A 195 3.13 -8.75 26.33
N GLN A 196 1.92 -9.10 26.78
CA GLN A 196 0.65 -8.41 26.57
C GLN A 196 0.01 -8.51 25.17
N PRO A 197 -1.10 -9.28 25.01
CA PRO A 197 -1.90 -9.33 23.77
C PRO A 197 -2.53 -7.98 23.36
N GLN A 198 -2.34 -6.92 24.14
CA GLN A 198 -2.92 -5.60 23.90
C GLN A 198 -1.96 -4.61 23.22
N PHE A 199 -0.67 -4.94 23.07
CA PHE A 199 0.36 -4.00 22.57
C PHE A 199 1.21 -4.51 21.39
N TRP A 200 0.91 -5.67 20.81
CA TRP A 200 1.66 -6.21 19.65
C TRP A 200 1.72 -5.22 18.47
N TYR A 201 0.66 -4.43 18.26
CA TYR A 201 0.63 -3.44 17.19
C TYR A 201 1.64 -2.31 17.44
N PHE A 202 1.83 -1.86 18.68
CA PHE A 202 2.89 -0.91 19.04
C PHE A 202 4.29 -1.46 18.77
N SER A 203 4.55 -2.73 19.08
CA SER A 203 5.84 -3.37 18.81
C SER A 203 6.15 -3.43 17.31
N VAL A 204 5.14 -3.71 16.48
CA VAL A 204 5.30 -3.78 15.02
C VAL A 204 5.41 -2.40 14.39
N ILE A 205 4.65 -1.43 14.90
CA ILE A 205 4.69 -0.02 14.48
C ILE A 205 6.04 0.64 14.83
N ASN A 206 6.62 0.30 15.99
CA ASN A 206 7.88 0.85 16.48
C ASN A 206 9.13 0.22 15.84
N SER A 207 8.95 -0.69 14.88
CA SER A 207 10.08 -1.30 14.18
C SER A 207 10.69 -0.35 13.15
N SER A 208 11.94 0.05 13.40
CA SER A 208 12.77 0.82 12.44
C SER A 208 12.95 0.04 11.14
N ALA A 209 13.18 -1.28 11.22
CA ALA A 209 13.38 -2.14 10.07
C ALA A 209 12.16 -2.14 9.15
N LEU A 210 10.95 -2.28 9.72
CA LEU A 210 9.70 -2.23 8.94
C LEU A 210 9.52 -0.87 8.26
N SER A 211 9.84 0.22 8.96
CA SER A 211 9.76 1.57 8.39
C SER A 211 10.77 1.77 7.25
N LEU A 212 12.01 1.27 7.39
CA LEU A 212 13.02 1.32 6.33
C LEU A 212 12.59 0.53 5.09
N ILE A 213 12.11 -0.71 5.26
CA ILE A 213 11.60 -1.53 4.16
C ILE A 213 10.49 -0.78 3.41
N GLN A 214 9.59 -0.12 4.12
CA GLN A 214 8.49 0.65 3.54
C GLN A 214 8.95 1.91 2.80
N ILE A 215 9.93 2.65 3.33
CA ILE A 215 10.52 3.80 2.61
C ILE A 215 11.14 3.33 1.29
N ILE A 216 12.00 2.31 1.36
CA ILE A 216 12.71 1.78 0.20
C ILE A 216 11.71 1.23 -0.84
N SER A 217 10.70 0.49 -0.37
CA SER A 217 9.62 -0.01 -1.20
C SER A 217 8.89 1.10 -1.97
N GLN A 218 8.51 2.19 -1.28
CA GLN A 218 7.80 3.29 -1.90
C GLN A 218 8.66 4.06 -2.90
N ILE A 219 9.94 4.24 -2.60
CA ILE A 219 10.91 4.84 -3.52
C ILE A 219 10.99 4.02 -4.81
N PHE A 220 11.18 2.70 -4.71
CA PHE A 220 11.24 1.82 -5.87
C PHE A 220 9.93 1.81 -6.67
N LEU A 221 8.80 1.72 -5.97
CA LEU A 221 7.48 1.77 -6.61
C LEU A 221 7.27 3.12 -7.34
N PHE A 222 7.65 4.24 -6.74
CA PHE A 222 7.54 5.57 -7.34
C PHE A 222 8.36 5.67 -8.62
N PHE A 223 9.63 5.28 -8.58
CA PHE A 223 10.51 5.35 -9.75
C PHE A 223 10.08 4.38 -10.86
N GLY A 224 9.62 3.18 -10.51
CA GLY A 224 9.06 2.23 -11.48
C GLY A 224 7.84 2.77 -12.20
N LEU A 225 6.83 3.24 -11.45
CA LEU A 225 5.61 3.82 -12.03
C LEU A 225 5.88 5.13 -12.80
N ARG A 226 6.84 5.94 -12.36
CA ARG A 226 7.30 7.11 -13.11
C ARG A 226 7.89 6.71 -14.46
N GLY A 227 8.67 5.63 -14.51
CA GLY A 227 9.20 5.06 -15.74
C GLY A 227 8.08 4.68 -16.71
N PHE A 228 7.02 4.04 -16.22
CA PHE A 228 5.83 3.70 -17.01
C PHE A 228 5.14 4.96 -17.56
N ALA A 229 4.93 5.96 -16.71
CA ALA A 229 4.34 7.23 -17.13
C ALA A 229 5.17 7.95 -18.20
N HIS A 230 6.50 7.87 -18.11
CA HIS A 230 7.39 8.46 -19.11
C HIS A 230 7.32 7.74 -20.46
N ALA A 231 7.31 6.40 -20.45
CA ALA A 231 7.16 5.58 -21.65
C ALA A 231 5.82 5.88 -22.38
N SER A 232 4.72 6.05 -21.63
CA SER A 232 3.43 6.42 -22.20
C SER A 232 3.43 7.78 -22.92
N LEU A 233 4.13 8.79 -22.39
CA LEU A 233 4.18 10.11 -23.01
C LEU A 233 4.95 10.12 -24.33
N LYS A 234 5.98 9.29 -24.47
CA LYS A 234 6.77 9.21 -25.71
C LYS A 234 5.97 8.67 -26.89
N HIS A 235 4.95 7.85 -26.65
CA HIS A 235 4.09 7.30 -27.70
C HIS A 235 2.89 8.18 -28.10
N THR A 236 2.57 9.21 -27.32
CA THR A 236 1.45 10.13 -27.59
C THR A 236 1.87 11.42 -28.31
N ARG A 237 3.15 11.57 -28.62
CA ARG A 237 3.72 12.65 -29.44
C ARG A 237 4.14 12.08 -30.78
#